data_AF-A0A967XNX4-F1
#
_entry.id   AF-A0A967XNX4-F1
#
_cell.length_a   1.000
_cell.length_b   1.000
_cell.length_c   1.000
_cell.angle_alpha   90.00
_cell.angle_beta   90.00
_cell.angle_gamma   90.00
#
_symmetry.space_group_name_H-M   'P 1'
#
loop_
_entity.id
_entity.type
_entity.pdbx_description
1 polymer ?
#
loop_
_entity_poly.entity_id
_entity_poly.type
_entity_poly.pdbx_seq_one_letter_code
_entity_poly.pdbx_strand_id
1 'polypeptide(L)' 'TGDHVEYMVFPRLFALSEVVWSDRERKDFRRFTGRLGWHFDRLDAMGVRYRPLDP' A
#
# COMPACT_ATOMS: atom_id res chain seq x y z
N THR A 1 -0.94 -13.28 15.82
CA THR A 1 0.20 -12.36 16.06
C THR A 1 0.01 -11.12 15.21
N GLY A 2 0.35 -9.92 15.69
CA GLY A 2 0.13 -8.66 14.95
C GLY A 2 0.81 -8.64 13.58
N ASP A 3 1.99 -9.23 13.50
CA ASP A 3 2.79 -9.35 12.28
C ASP A 3 2.09 -10.05 11.11
N HIS A 4 1.30 -11.09 11.41
CA HIS A 4 0.56 -11.80 10.38
C HIS A 4 -0.57 -10.93 9.82
N VAL A 5 -1.17 -10.10 10.67
CA VAL A 5 -2.20 -9.14 10.24
C VAL A 5 -1.57 -8.07 9.35
N GLU A 6 -0.42 -7.51 9.75
CA GLU A 6 0.32 -6.53 8.94
C GLU A 6 0.64 -7.06 7.54
N TYR A 7 1.14 -8.31 7.47
CA TYR A 7 1.51 -8.95 6.21
C TYR A 7 0.31 -9.15 5.29
N MET A 8 -0.85 -9.43 5.87
CA MET A 8 -2.09 -9.59 5.13
C MET A 8 -2.67 -8.23 4.71
N VAL A 9 -2.58 -7.20 5.55
CA VAL A 9 -3.24 -5.93 5.30
C VAL A 9 -2.45 -5.05 4.32
N PHE A 10 -1.13 -5.00 4.44
CA PHE A 10 -0.28 -4.21 3.54
C PHE A 10 0.30 -5.06 2.39
N PRO A 11 0.29 -4.55 1.14
CA PRO A 11 -0.02 -3.17 0.70
C PRO A 11 -1.49 -2.91 0.32
N ARG A 12 -2.36 -3.92 0.40
CA ARG A 12 -3.75 -3.83 -0.10
C ARG A 12 -4.57 -2.72 0.56
N LEU A 13 -4.25 -2.37 1.80
CA LEU A 13 -4.86 -1.25 2.49
C LEU A 13 -4.66 0.09 1.75
N PHE A 14 -3.51 0.32 1.13
CA PHE A 14 -3.29 1.52 0.32
C PHE A 14 -4.24 1.59 -0.88
N ALA A 15 -4.50 0.44 -1.52
CA ALA A 15 -5.45 0.37 -2.62
C ALA A 15 -6.90 0.61 -2.12
N LEU A 16 -7.26 0.07 -0.96
CA LEU A 16 -8.56 0.35 -0.33
C LEU A 16 -8.73 1.84 -0.04
N SER A 17 -7.72 2.48 0.58
CA SER A 17 -7.72 3.92 0.86
C SER A 17 -7.87 4.76 -0.41
N GLU A 18 -7.16 4.42 -1.50
CA GLU A 18 -7.29 5.10 -2.79
C GLU A 18 -8.73 4.97 -3.34
N VAL A 19 -9.35 3.79 -3.20
CA VAL A 19 -10.71 3.56 -3.69
C VAL A 19 -11.75 4.33 -2.88
N VAL A 20 -11.62 4.39 -1.57
CA VAL A 20 -12.62 5.04 -0.70
C VAL A 20 -12.44 6.57 -0.60
N TRP A 21 -11.23 7.09 -0.84
CA TRP A 21 -10.92 8.51 -0.64
C TRP A 21 -10.79 9.32 -1.94
N SER A 22 -10.26 8.73 -3.01
CA SER A 22 -9.98 9.49 -4.24
C SER A 22 -11.21 9.59 -5.15
N ASP A 23 -11.36 10.72 -5.84
CA ASP A 23 -12.36 10.90 -6.88
C ASP A 23 -12.20 9.85 -7.99
N ARG A 24 -13.32 9.35 -8.53
CA ARG A 24 -13.30 8.28 -9.54
C ARG A 24 -12.47 8.65 -10.78
N GLU A 25 -12.54 9.89 -11.22
CA GLU A 25 -11.81 10.39 -12.41
C GLU A 25 -10.30 10.52 -12.17
N ARG A 26 -9.87 10.56 -10.90
CA ARG A 26 -8.47 10.72 -10.52
C ARG A 26 -7.78 9.39 -10.21
N LYS A 27 -8.53 8.28 -10.18
CA LYS A 27 -8.01 6.93 -9.94
C LYS A 27 -7.28 6.43 -11.17
N ASP A 28 -5.96 6.40 -11.09
CA ASP A 28 -5.09 5.85 -12.12
C ASP A 28 -4.17 4.80 -11.49
N PHE A 29 -4.23 3.57 -12.03
CA PHE A 29 -3.46 2.45 -11.51
C PHE A 29 -1.94 2.63 -11.67
N ARG A 30 -1.48 3.19 -12.80
CA ARG A 30 -0.04 3.44 -13.04
C ARG A 30 0.49 4.52 -12.10
N ARG A 31 -0.29 5.57 -11.88
CA ARG A 31 0.04 6.62 -10.91
C ARG A 31 0.01 6.10 -9.47
N PHE A 32 -0.89 5.19 -9.16
CA PHE A 32 -0.94 4.52 -7.86
C PHE A 32 0.30 3.64 -7.64
N THR A 33 0.63 2.74 -8.57
CA THR A 33 1.81 1.86 -8.43
C THR A 33 3.12 2.65 -8.40
N GLY A 34 3.22 3.75 -9.16
CA GLY A 34 4.37 4.65 -9.09
C GLY A 34 4.56 5.32 -7.72
N ARG A 35 3.49 5.50 -6.93
CA ARG A 35 3.55 6.05 -5.56
C ARG A 35 3.85 4.98 -4.50
N LEU A 36 3.66 3.69 -4.80
CA LEU A 36 3.83 2.62 -3.81
C LEU A 36 5.26 2.52 -3.29
N GLY A 37 6.29 2.84 -4.09
CA GLY A 37 7.69 2.85 -3.63
C GLY A 37 7.89 3.69 -2.37
N TRP A 38 7.45 4.97 -2.41
CA TRP A 38 7.51 5.88 -1.26
C TRP A 38 6.68 5.40 -0.05
N HIS A 39 5.59 4.66 -0.30
CA HIS A 39 4.81 4.08 0.78
C HIS A 39 5.53 2.90 1.45
N PHE A 40 6.28 2.09 0.69
CA PHE A 40 7.10 1.02 1.23
C PHE A 40 8.25 1.54 2.06
N ASP A 41 8.96 2.58 1.60
CA ASP A 41 10.03 3.23 2.39
C ASP A 41 9.51 3.68 3.77
N ARG A 42 8.27 4.19 3.82
CA ARG A 42 7.63 4.57 5.08
C ARG A 42 7.28 3.36 5.95
N LEU A 43 6.77 2.27 5.38
CA LEU A 43 6.46 1.04 6.13
C LEU A 43 7.74 0.41 6.69
N ASP A 44 8.83 0.43 5.94
CA ASP A 44 10.16 -0.04 6.38
C ASP A 44 10.66 0.78 7.57
N ALA A 45 10.57 2.12 7.48
CA ALA A 45 10.96 3.00 8.58
C ALA A 45 10.11 2.80 9.86
N MET A 46 8.86 2.35 9.72
CA MET A 46 7.98 2.02 10.85
C MET A 46 8.13 0.57 11.34
N GLY A 47 8.94 -0.26 10.66
CA GLY A 47 9.13 -1.67 11.01
C GLY A 47 7.88 -2.54 10.77
N VAL A 48 6.96 -2.11 9.91
CA VAL A 48 5.72 -2.85 9.60
C VAL A 48 6.04 -4.02 8.68
N ARG A 49 5.54 -5.22 8.99
CA ARG A 49 5.74 -6.38 8.12
C ARG A 49 4.69 -6.41 7.02
N TYR A 50 5.03 -5.97 5.81
CA TYR A 50 4.14 -6.02 4.65
C TYR A 50 4.56 -7.09 3.64
N ARG A 51 3.66 -7.46 2.73
CA ARG A 51 4.00 -8.33 1.59
C ARG A 51 4.73 -7.51 0.50
N PRO A 52 5.97 -7.84 0.11
CA PRO A 52 6.66 -7.15 -0.98
C PRO A 52 5.93 -7.36 -2.31
N LEU A 53 6.06 -6.40 -3.23
CA LEU A 53 5.59 -6.57 -4.60
C LEU A 53 6.54 -7.50 -5.34
N ASP A 54 5.98 -8.43 -6.10
CA ASP A 54 6.76 -9.26 -7.01
C ASP A 54 7.34 -8.36 -8.12
N PRO A 55 8.59 -8.59 -8.56
CA PRO A 55 9.28 -7.78 -9.57
C PRO A 55 8.63 -7.81 -10.95
#